data_AF-A0A3N5L552-F1
#
_entry.id   AF-A0A3N5L552-F1
#
_cell.length_a   1.000
_cell.length_b   1.000
_cell.length_c   1.000
_cell.angle_alpha   90.00
_cell.angle_beta   90.00
_cell.angle_gamma   90.00
#
_symmetry.space_group_name_H-M   'P 1'
#
loop_
_entity.id
_entity.type
_entity.pdbx_description
1 polymer ?
#
loop_
_entity_poly.entity_id
_entity_poly.type
_entity_poly.pdbx_seq_one_letter_code
_entity_poly.pdbx_strand_id
1 'polypeptide(L)'
;MMSDYKKIRLIHEIDATFTNISPEIVNTLKSQIIDKEKQINLERFFSGYSTEDTFYYIYSALPWIKLIHPLSQEQVPFESKKEFQVPDFMVYIETSKNESMPLLIEVKGVKKKRSTLSLPQIQFENLANYARVMNIPLLFAIYWQTYHIWTINDMEIFLKKTSCYKLDIDTSIQNDLSVIFGDFTFIVPPHLQRAMTFDKNKQDNNPIKHKEYGGLVEELITWDVKKLYQINSNESMLLRSFMNMGRNKIEQEGNITKMLYISSEQYLPKFTYLIIRLLSKAKENLSEINCSYAIQIVYNLFEEKLKLFKIFYMPKTRNNAHDAIMKQAFAETDVLDVYLSKSINI
;
A
#
# COMPACT_ATOMS: atom_id res chain seq x y z
N MET A 1 -6.00 -12.96 32.97
CA MET A 1 -6.98 -11.98 32.43
C MET A 1 -6.46 -11.45 31.10
N MET A 2 -7.30 -11.37 30.07
CA MET A 2 -6.90 -10.81 28.78
C MET A 2 -6.61 -9.31 28.91
N SER A 3 -5.49 -8.86 28.33
CA SER A 3 -5.11 -7.44 28.37
C SER A 3 -6.09 -6.56 27.59
N ASP A 4 -6.22 -5.29 27.98
CA ASP A 4 -7.12 -4.36 27.28
C ASP A 4 -6.72 -4.16 25.81
N TYR A 5 -5.43 -4.25 25.46
CA TYR A 5 -4.99 -4.22 24.04
C TYR A 5 -5.58 -5.37 23.22
N LYS A 6 -5.54 -6.59 23.77
CA LYS A 6 -6.17 -7.76 23.14
C LYS A 6 -7.68 -7.61 23.02
N LYS A 7 -8.35 -7.05 24.03
CA LYS A 7 -9.80 -6.76 23.94
C LYS A 7 -10.12 -5.79 22.82
N ILE A 8 -9.36 -4.69 22.72
CA ILE A 8 -9.58 -3.67 21.69
C ILE A 8 -9.34 -4.26 20.30
N ARG A 9 -8.29 -5.08 20.13
CA ARG A 9 -8.00 -5.77 18.86
C ARG A 9 -9.14 -6.72 18.48
N LEU A 10 -9.62 -7.53 19.43
CA LEU A 10 -10.76 -8.42 19.20
C LEU A 10 -12.03 -7.67 18.79
N ILE A 11 -12.33 -6.54 19.43
CA ILE A 11 -13.49 -5.71 19.06
C ILE A 11 -13.35 -5.20 17.63
N HIS A 12 -12.16 -4.75 17.24
CA HIS A 12 -11.87 -4.29 15.89
C HIS A 12 -12.02 -5.41 14.85
N GLU A 13 -11.48 -6.60 15.12
CA GLU A 13 -11.61 -7.77 14.25
C GLU A 13 -13.07 -8.21 14.08
N ILE A 14 -13.85 -8.17 15.17
CA ILE A 14 -15.29 -8.44 15.15
C ILE A 14 -16.02 -7.42 14.28
N ASP A 15 -15.76 -6.12 14.47
CA ASP A 15 -16.37 -5.03 13.69
C ASP A 15 -16.00 -5.12 12.20
N ALA A 16 -14.77 -5.54 11.89
CA ALA A 16 -14.28 -5.70 10.51
C ALA A 16 -14.83 -6.97 9.83
N THR A 17 -15.08 -8.04 10.58
CA THR A 17 -15.46 -9.35 10.02
C THR A 17 -16.96 -9.50 9.86
N PHE A 18 -17.75 -8.98 10.81
CA PHE A 18 -19.19 -9.19 10.83
C PHE A 18 -19.95 -7.94 10.37
N THR A 19 -20.69 -8.07 9.27
CA THR A 19 -21.40 -6.95 8.63
C THR A 19 -22.67 -6.47 9.35
N ASN A 20 -23.24 -7.28 10.25
CA ASN A 20 -24.53 -7.00 10.92
C ASN A 20 -24.49 -7.26 12.43
N ILE A 21 -23.46 -6.77 13.13
CA ILE A 21 -23.44 -6.83 14.60
C ILE A 21 -24.30 -5.70 15.18
N SER A 22 -25.09 -6.03 16.21
CA SER A 22 -25.89 -5.02 16.90
C SER A 22 -25.00 -4.02 17.63
N PRO A 23 -25.33 -2.72 17.61
CA PRO A 23 -24.59 -1.71 18.36
C PRO A 23 -24.49 -2.02 19.87
N GLU A 24 -25.49 -2.71 20.42
CA GLU A 24 -25.53 -3.14 21.83
C GLU A 24 -24.41 -4.12 22.16
N ILE A 25 -24.12 -5.09 21.28
CA ILE A 25 -23.02 -6.04 21.46
C ILE A 25 -21.69 -5.31 21.46
N VAL A 26 -21.46 -4.42 20.47
CA VAL A 26 -20.21 -3.64 20.39
C VAL A 26 -20.02 -2.78 21.63
N ASN A 27 -21.07 -2.10 22.09
CA ASN A 27 -21.02 -1.26 23.30
C ASN A 27 -20.75 -2.10 24.55
N THR A 28 -21.32 -3.30 24.62
CA THR A 28 -21.07 -4.26 25.72
C THR A 28 -19.61 -4.72 25.73
N LEU A 29 -19.01 -5.00 24.56
CA LEU A 29 -17.60 -5.36 24.50
C LEU A 29 -16.69 -4.17 24.87
N LYS A 30 -17.02 -2.97 24.39
CA LYS A 30 -16.30 -1.73 24.72
C LYS A 30 -16.34 -1.39 26.21
N SER A 31 -17.40 -1.75 26.93
CA SER A 31 -17.51 -1.52 28.38
C SER A 31 -16.63 -2.45 29.22
N GLN A 32 -16.12 -3.53 28.64
CA GLN A 32 -15.19 -4.47 29.32
C GLN A 32 -13.73 -4.00 29.33
N ILE A 33 -13.42 -2.86 28.69
CA ILE A 33 -12.10 -2.23 28.75
C ILE A 33 -11.98 -1.51 30.10
N ILE A 34 -10.98 -1.91 30.90
CA ILE A 34 -10.81 -1.41 32.27
C ILE A 34 -10.16 -0.02 32.25
N ASP A 35 -9.19 0.17 31.36
CA ASP A 35 -8.45 1.42 31.18
C ASP A 35 -9.30 2.48 30.48
N LYS A 36 -9.75 3.48 31.24
CA LYS A 36 -10.58 4.57 30.74
C LYS A 36 -9.90 5.42 29.67
N GLU A 37 -8.57 5.59 29.73
CA GLU A 37 -7.86 6.35 28.71
C GLU A 37 -7.89 5.61 27.37
N LYS A 38 -7.73 4.29 27.40
CA LYS A 38 -7.84 3.46 26.18
C LYS A 38 -9.25 3.43 25.63
N GLN A 39 -10.25 3.41 26.51
CA GLN A 39 -11.66 3.46 26.12
C GLN A 39 -11.99 4.77 25.38
N ILE A 40 -11.49 5.91 25.87
CA ILE A 40 -11.66 7.22 25.21
C ILE A 40 -10.92 7.26 23.85
N ASN A 41 -9.76 6.60 23.76
CA ASN A 41 -8.91 6.61 22.57
C ASN A 41 -9.19 5.44 21.59
N LEU A 42 -10.33 4.76 21.68
CA LEU A 42 -10.66 3.59 20.85
C LEU A 42 -10.51 3.83 19.35
N GLU A 43 -11.01 4.96 18.84
CA GLU A 43 -10.92 5.30 17.41
C GLU A 43 -9.46 5.40 16.92
N ARG A 44 -8.55 5.85 17.80
CA ARG A 44 -7.12 5.90 17.49
C ARG A 44 -6.54 4.50 17.35
N PHE A 45 -6.95 3.56 18.20
CA PHE A 45 -6.54 2.16 18.09
C PHE A 45 -7.07 1.52 16.83
N PHE A 46 -8.36 1.68 16.53
CA PHE A 46 -8.97 1.14 15.29
C PHE A 46 -8.30 1.71 14.05
N SER A 47 -7.98 3.00 14.02
CA SER A 47 -7.21 3.59 12.92
C SER A 47 -5.81 3.00 12.78
N GLY A 48 -5.16 2.61 13.89
CA GLY A 48 -3.87 1.92 13.89
C GLY A 48 -4.01 0.52 13.30
N TYR A 49 -4.93 -0.28 13.84
CA TYR A 49 -5.19 -1.65 13.39
C TYR A 49 -5.65 -1.71 11.94
N SER A 50 -6.50 -0.80 11.47
CA SER A 50 -6.83 -0.73 10.03
C SER A 50 -5.62 -0.42 9.14
N THR A 51 -4.62 0.31 9.67
CA THR A 51 -3.37 0.55 8.94
C THR A 51 -2.52 -0.72 8.89
N GLU A 52 -2.42 -1.44 10.00
CA GLU A 52 -1.77 -2.77 10.09
C GLU A 52 -2.42 -3.78 9.14
N ASP A 53 -3.75 -3.87 9.13
CA ASP A 53 -4.48 -4.78 8.23
C ASP A 53 -4.26 -4.42 6.76
N THR A 54 -4.20 -3.13 6.44
CA THR A 54 -3.89 -2.66 5.08
C THR A 54 -2.48 -3.10 4.67
N PHE A 55 -1.49 -3.01 5.57
CA PHE A 55 -0.16 -3.55 5.30
C PHE A 55 -0.22 -5.05 5.09
N TYR A 56 -0.82 -5.78 6.03
CA TYR A 56 -0.90 -7.24 6.05
C TYR A 56 -1.46 -7.77 4.72
N TYR A 57 -2.66 -7.35 4.31
CA TYR A 57 -3.31 -7.91 3.11
C TYR A 57 -2.68 -7.48 1.79
N ILE A 58 -2.14 -6.26 1.71
CA ILE A 58 -1.54 -5.76 0.47
C ILE A 58 -0.15 -6.34 0.27
N TYR A 59 0.69 -6.32 1.32
CA TYR A 59 2.03 -6.86 1.23
C TYR A 59 2.01 -8.39 1.15
N SER A 60 1.05 -9.10 1.77
CA SER A 60 0.96 -10.56 1.64
C SER A 60 0.77 -11.03 0.20
N ALA A 61 0.29 -10.16 -0.68
CA ALA A 61 0.05 -10.47 -2.09
C ALA A 61 1.23 -10.09 -3.01
N LEU A 62 2.29 -9.47 -2.48
CA LEU A 62 3.48 -9.10 -3.26
C LEU A 62 4.38 -10.33 -3.52
N PRO A 63 5.08 -10.37 -4.68
CA PRO A 63 5.67 -11.60 -5.19
C PRO A 63 6.83 -12.16 -4.37
N TRP A 64 7.54 -11.32 -3.60
CA TRP A 64 8.69 -11.76 -2.82
C TRP A 64 8.35 -12.01 -1.36
N ILE A 65 7.10 -11.86 -0.95
CA ILE A 65 6.67 -12.17 0.42
C ILE A 65 6.38 -13.67 0.52
N LYS A 66 7.11 -14.36 1.41
CA LYS A 66 6.90 -15.78 1.74
C LYS A 66 5.95 -15.97 2.93
N LEU A 67 6.03 -15.07 3.92
CA LEU A 67 5.23 -15.14 5.14
C LEU A 67 5.14 -13.75 5.79
N ILE A 68 3.95 -13.39 6.27
CA ILE A 68 3.75 -12.30 7.22
C ILE A 68 3.13 -12.90 8.47
N HIS A 69 3.84 -12.82 9.60
CA HIS A 69 3.41 -13.34 10.88
C HIS A 69 3.18 -12.19 11.87
N PRO A 70 1.93 -11.91 12.29
CA PRO A 70 1.64 -10.93 13.33
C PRO A 70 2.28 -11.32 14.66
N LEU A 71 2.97 -10.39 15.31
CA LEU A 71 3.63 -10.62 16.59
C LEU A 71 2.75 -10.18 17.77
N SER A 72 2.76 -10.96 18.83
CA SER A 72 2.02 -10.66 20.05
C SER A 72 2.73 -9.59 20.88
N GLN A 73 1.98 -8.57 21.29
CA GLN A 73 2.45 -7.54 22.24
C GLN A 73 2.51 -8.03 23.71
N GLU A 74 2.23 -9.32 23.95
CA GLU A 74 2.44 -9.93 25.27
C GLU A 74 3.91 -10.26 25.48
N GLN A 75 4.44 -9.78 26.60
CA GLN A 75 5.82 -10.00 26.99
C GLN A 75 5.85 -10.41 28.46
N VAL A 76 6.69 -11.39 28.77
CA VAL A 76 6.97 -11.87 30.13
C VAL A 76 8.49 -11.96 30.32
N PRO A 77 9.04 -11.54 31.48
CA PRO A 77 8.35 -10.89 32.60
C PRO A 77 7.83 -9.49 32.21
N PHE A 78 6.84 -8.94 32.93
CA PHE A 78 6.16 -7.70 32.55
C PHE A 78 7.12 -6.50 32.46
N GLU A 79 8.18 -6.52 33.27
CA GLU A 79 9.22 -5.51 33.35
C GLU A 79 10.01 -5.37 32.04
N SER A 80 10.04 -6.41 31.19
CA SER A 80 10.72 -6.40 29.89
C SER A 80 10.20 -5.28 28.96
N LYS A 81 8.93 -4.87 29.11
CA LYS A 81 8.33 -3.76 28.35
C LYS A 81 9.00 -2.40 28.56
N LYS A 82 9.83 -2.27 29.61
CA LYS A 82 10.64 -1.07 29.85
C LYS A 82 11.79 -0.95 28.87
N GLU A 83 12.32 -2.07 28.39
CA GLU A 83 13.50 -2.14 27.52
C GLU A 83 13.15 -2.57 26.08
N PHE A 84 12.05 -3.31 25.92
CA PHE A 84 11.67 -3.93 24.65
C PHE A 84 10.28 -3.53 24.21
N GLN A 85 10.15 -3.23 22.92
CA GLN A 85 8.88 -3.15 22.22
C GLN A 85 8.92 -4.18 21.10
N VAL A 86 7.91 -5.05 21.06
CA VAL A 86 7.76 -6.06 20.00
C VAL A 86 7.21 -5.35 18.76
N PRO A 87 7.84 -5.46 17.58
CA PRO A 87 7.30 -4.94 16.32
C PRO A 87 5.97 -5.60 15.94
N ASP A 88 5.22 -5.00 15.03
CA ASP A 88 3.90 -5.52 14.65
C ASP A 88 3.97 -6.86 13.89
N PHE A 89 4.97 -7.06 13.02
CA PHE A 89 5.09 -8.28 12.21
C PHE A 89 6.52 -8.82 12.14
N MET A 90 6.63 -10.13 11.98
CA MET A 90 7.78 -10.81 11.39
C MET A 90 7.45 -11.17 9.94
N VAL A 91 8.27 -10.72 9.00
CA VAL A 91 8.09 -10.95 7.58
C VAL A 91 9.26 -11.75 7.04
N TYR A 92 8.98 -12.77 6.22
CA TYR A 92 10.00 -13.48 5.46
C TYR A 92 9.86 -13.13 4.00
N ILE A 93 10.95 -12.67 3.39
CA ILE A 93 11.03 -12.41 1.95
C ILE A 93 11.90 -13.45 1.25
N GLU A 94 11.60 -13.71 -0.01
CA GLU A 94 12.47 -14.45 -0.91
C GLU A 94 13.63 -13.58 -1.36
N THR A 95 14.85 -14.11 -1.25
CA THR A 95 16.04 -13.46 -1.84
C THR A 95 16.26 -13.95 -3.26
N SER A 96 17.09 -13.24 -4.02
CA SER A 96 17.65 -13.66 -5.31
C SER A 96 18.30 -15.06 -5.31
N LYS A 97 18.73 -15.54 -4.15
CA LYS A 97 19.28 -16.90 -3.94
C LYS A 97 18.22 -17.94 -3.56
N ASN A 98 16.94 -17.60 -3.65
CA ASN A 98 15.79 -18.39 -3.20
C ASN A 98 15.80 -18.71 -1.69
N GLU A 99 16.57 -17.96 -0.91
CA GLU A 99 16.59 -18.09 0.55
C GLU A 99 15.43 -17.32 1.18
N SER A 100 15.23 -17.51 2.48
CA SER A 100 14.23 -16.76 3.25
C SER A 100 14.95 -15.78 4.18
N MET A 101 14.77 -14.48 3.94
CA MET A 101 15.33 -13.43 4.79
C MET A 101 14.27 -12.91 5.77
N PRO A 102 14.50 -13.02 7.10
CA PRO A 102 13.59 -12.47 8.09
C PRO A 102 13.76 -10.95 8.24
N LEU A 103 12.65 -10.26 8.43
CA LEU A 103 12.56 -8.82 8.68
C LEU A 103 11.53 -8.56 9.77
N LEU A 104 11.87 -7.72 10.75
CA LEU A 104 10.90 -7.18 11.69
C LEU A 104 10.27 -5.92 11.07
N ILE A 105 8.94 -5.82 11.12
CA ILE A 105 8.20 -4.68 10.58
C ILE A 105 7.39 -4.01 11.69
N GLU A 106 7.64 -2.73 11.90
CA GLU A 106 6.76 -1.84 12.67
C GLU A 106 5.90 -1.01 11.71
N VAL A 107 4.57 -1.06 11.86
CA VAL A 107 3.63 -0.33 11.01
C VAL A 107 3.27 1.01 11.64
N LYS A 108 3.26 2.07 10.82
CA LYS A 108 2.86 3.41 11.22
C LYS A 108 1.96 4.08 10.19
N GLY A 109 0.86 4.68 10.65
CA GLY A 109 0.01 5.55 9.85
C GLY A 109 0.32 7.03 10.10
N VAL A 110 0.60 7.79 9.04
CA VAL A 110 0.69 9.26 9.11
C VAL A 110 -0.63 9.86 8.65
N LYS A 111 -1.35 10.48 9.59
CA LYS A 111 -2.70 11.03 9.37
C LYS A 111 -2.72 12.14 8.30
N LYS A 112 -3.86 12.27 7.64
CA LYS A 112 -4.16 13.36 6.69
C LYS A 112 -3.75 14.72 7.27
N LYS A 113 -3.07 15.55 6.46
CA LYS A 113 -2.45 16.86 6.79
C LYS A 113 -1.07 16.83 7.46
N ARG A 114 -0.51 15.66 7.80
CA ARG A 114 0.87 15.55 8.26
C ARG A 114 1.76 15.00 7.13
N SER A 115 2.96 15.57 7.01
CA SER A 115 4.03 15.13 6.10
C SER A 115 5.24 14.57 6.86
N THR A 116 5.10 14.33 8.17
CA THR A 116 6.17 13.86 9.04
C THR A 116 5.64 12.85 10.05
N LEU A 117 6.31 11.71 10.17
CA LEU A 117 6.18 10.76 11.25
C LEU A 117 7.05 11.22 12.44
N SER A 118 6.51 11.14 13.65
CA SER A 118 7.25 11.45 14.88
C SER A 118 7.04 10.33 15.88
N LEU A 119 8.12 9.67 16.29
CA LEU A 119 8.13 8.57 17.25
C LEU A 119 8.80 9.01 18.55
N PRO A 120 8.19 8.77 19.73
CA PRO A 120 8.85 9.01 21.01
C PRO A 120 10.19 8.28 21.08
N GLN A 121 11.21 8.93 21.67
CA GLN A 121 12.55 8.36 21.77
C GLN A 121 12.54 6.98 22.45
N ILE A 122 11.83 6.84 23.56
CA ILE A 122 11.73 5.58 24.31
C ILE A 122 11.15 4.44 23.45
N GLN A 123 10.12 4.73 22.64
CA GLN A 123 9.53 3.72 21.74
C GLN A 123 10.54 3.29 20.68
N PHE A 124 11.22 4.25 20.06
CA PHE A 124 12.20 3.97 19.02
C PHE A 124 13.37 3.14 19.54
N GLU A 125 13.88 3.47 20.73
CA GLU A 125 14.98 2.75 21.38
C GLU A 125 14.56 1.34 21.83
N ASN A 126 13.35 1.18 22.35
CA ASN A 126 12.84 -0.13 22.77
C ASN A 126 12.60 -1.08 21.58
N LEU A 127 12.18 -0.56 20.43
CA LEU A 127 12.09 -1.29 19.18
C LEU A 127 13.50 -1.70 18.68
N ALA A 128 14.47 -0.78 18.72
CA ALA A 128 15.86 -1.07 18.34
C ALA A 128 16.49 -2.15 19.22
N ASN A 129 16.24 -2.11 20.53
CA ASN A 129 16.73 -3.11 21.48
C ASN A 129 16.16 -4.50 21.17
N TYR A 130 14.87 -4.59 20.86
CA TYR A 130 14.25 -5.85 20.48
C TYR A 130 14.89 -6.42 19.22
N ALA A 131 15.03 -5.62 18.17
CA ALA A 131 15.66 -6.03 16.92
C ALA A 131 17.11 -6.50 17.10
N ARG A 132 17.88 -5.79 17.93
CA ARG A 132 19.26 -6.13 18.27
C ARG A 132 19.37 -7.48 18.99
N VAL A 133 18.49 -7.75 19.97
CA VAL A 133 18.48 -9.03 20.70
C VAL A 133 18.07 -10.18 19.79
N MET A 134 17.08 -9.95 18.93
CA MET A 134 16.64 -10.95 17.95
C MET A 134 17.64 -11.15 16.80
N ASN A 135 18.57 -10.23 16.62
CA ASN A 135 19.51 -10.17 15.49
C ASN A 135 18.78 -10.23 14.12
N ILE A 136 17.68 -9.48 14.01
CA ILE A 136 16.86 -9.38 12.79
C ILE A 136 16.71 -7.90 12.43
N PRO A 137 16.90 -7.50 11.16
CA PRO A 137 16.71 -6.11 10.75
C PRO A 137 15.30 -5.60 11.05
N LEU A 138 15.19 -4.39 11.58
CA LEU A 138 13.91 -3.70 11.81
C LEU A 138 13.68 -2.63 10.75
N LEU A 139 12.52 -2.69 10.12
CA LEU A 139 12.03 -1.71 9.17
C LEU A 139 10.71 -1.10 9.66
N PHE A 140 10.47 0.15 9.27
CA PHE A 140 9.21 0.84 9.46
C PHE A 140 8.43 0.83 8.15
N ALA A 141 7.24 0.25 8.16
CA ALA A 141 6.26 0.38 7.09
C ALA A 141 5.34 1.57 7.38
N ILE A 142 5.46 2.63 6.57
CA ILE A 142 4.81 3.91 6.84
C ILE A 142 3.74 4.18 5.78
N TYR A 143 2.49 4.27 6.21
CA TYR A 143 1.38 4.66 5.34
C TYR A 143 1.12 6.16 5.41
N TRP A 144 1.38 6.84 4.29
CA TRP A 144 1.15 8.27 4.14
C TRP A 144 -0.28 8.52 3.65
N GLN A 145 -1.24 8.64 4.58
CA GLN A 145 -2.67 8.69 4.26
C GLN A 145 -3.08 9.82 3.31
N THR A 146 -2.32 10.92 3.29
CA THR A 146 -2.56 12.05 2.36
C THR A 146 -2.33 11.64 0.91
N TYR A 147 -1.36 10.75 0.67
CA TYR A 147 -0.90 10.36 -0.68
C TYR A 147 -1.29 8.93 -1.05
N HIS A 148 -1.80 8.14 -0.09
CA HIS A 148 -2.14 6.73 -0.24
C HIS A 148 -0.96 5.84 -0.66
N ILE A 149 0.25 6.21 -0.24
CA ILE A 149 1.47 5.45 -0.54
C ILE A 149 2.03 4.80 0.72
N TRP A 150 2.64 3.64 0.52
CA TRP A 150 3.51 3.00 1.50
C TRP A 150 4.96 3.30 1.16
N THR A 151 5.76 3.50 2.20
CA THR A 151 7.21 3.45 2.16
C THR A 151 7.70 2.46 3.20
N ILE A 152 8.83 1.81 2.92
CA ILE A 152 9.55 0.98 3.86
C ILE A 152 10.91 1.62 4.14
N ASN A 153 11.24 1.83 5.41
CA ASN A 153 12.45 2.55 5.76
C ASN A 153 13.17 1.89 6.93
N ASP A 154 14.50 1.93 6.91
CA ASP A 154 15.30 1.49 8.04
C ASP A 154 15.36 2.55 9.16
N MET A 155 15.92 2.17 10.31
CA MET A 155 15.99 3.05 11.47
C MET A 155 16.94 4.24 11.27
N GLU A 156 18.03 4.08 10.53
CA GLU A 156 19.12 5.06 10.46
C GLU A 156 18.74 6.33 9.68
N ILE A 157 17.69 6.30 8.85
CA ILE A 157 17.21 7.51 8.16
C ILE A 157 16.39 8.46 9.04
N PHE A 158 16.00 8.03 10.24
CA PHE A 158 15.25 8.89 11.15
C PHE A 158 16.14 9.96 11.77
N LEU A 159 15.69 11.21 11.72
CA LEU A 159 16.37 12.33 12.34
C LEU A 159 16.08 12.37 13.85
N LYS A 160 17.13 12.17 14.66
CA LYS A 160 17.06 12.33 16.11
C LYS A 160 16.80 13.79 16.50
N LYS A 161 15.81 13.99 17.39
CA LYS A 161 15.51 15.24 18.10
C LYS A 161 15.56 14.99 19.61
N THR A 162 15.40 16.04 20.41
CA THR A 162 15.58 15.98 21.88
C THR A 162 14.73 14.92 22.58
N SER A 163 13.51 14.64 22.10
CA SER A 163 12.58 13.69 22.74
C SER A 163 11.93 12.71 21.76
N CYS A 164 12.32 12.76 20.48
CA CYS A 164 11.69 11.97 19.43
C CYS A 164 12.63 11.74 18.24
N TYR A 165 12.27 10.76 17.44
CA TYR A 165 12.81 10.55 16.10
C TYR A 165 11.77 10.98 15.08
N LYS A 166 12.21 11.67 14.03
CA LYS A 166 11.33 12.18 12.97
C LYS A 166 11.78 11.71 11.60
N LEU A 167 10.80 11.44 10.74
CA LEU A 167 11.01 11.14 9.33
C LEU A 167 9.94 11.86 8.51
N ASP A 168 10.36 12.71 7.58
CA ASP A 168 9.46 13.37 6.63
C ASP A 168 9.23 12.49 5.39
N ILE A 169 8.16 12.80 4.65
CA ILE A 169 7.76 12.02 3.48
C ILE A 169 8.79 12.05 2.36
N ASP A 170 9.46 13.17 2.11
CA ASP A 170 10.39 13.29 1.00
C ASP A 170 11.63 12.41 1.26
N THR A 171 12.16 12.48 2.48
CA THR A 171 13.23 11.60 2.94
C THR A 171 12.80 10.13 2.92
N SER A 172 11.55 9.85 3.29
CA SER A 172 11.00 8.49 3.31
C SER A 172 10.88 7.88 1.91
N ILE A 173 10.38 8.63 0.92
CA ILE A 173 10.29 8.21 -0.49
C ILE A 173 11.70 8.02 -1.08
N GLN A 174 12.61 8.95 -0.82
CA GLN A 174 13.99 8.88 -1.34
C GLN A 174 14.77 7.69 -0.81
N ASN A 175 14.36 7.11 0.32
CA ASN A 175 15.03 5.99 0.99
C ASN A 175 14.11 4.78 1.15
N ASP A 176 13.15 4.64 0.23
CA ASP A 176 12.19 3.56 0.25
C ASP A 176 12.84 2.22 -0.13
N LEU A 177 12.64 1.22 0.72
CA LEU A 177 13.11 -0.15 0.55
C LEU A 177 11.99 -1.08 0.06
N SER A 178 10.79 -0.59 -0.29
CA SER A 178 9.68 -1.42 -0.76
C SER A 178 10.06 -2.37 -1.90
N VAL A 179 11.12 -2.07 -2.66
CA VAL A 179 11.68 -2.95 -3.68
C VAL A 179 11.93 -4.35 -3.14
N ILE A 180 12.44 -4.56 -1.92
CA ILE A 180 12.75 -5.90 -1.38
C ILE A 180 11.53 -6.81 -1.21
N PHE A 181 10.32 -6.24 -1.27
CA PHE A 181 9.06 -6.99 -1.23
C PHE A 181 8.48 -7.27 -2.63
N GLY A 182 9.11 -6.74 -3.68
CA GLY A 182 8.61 -6.82 -5.06
C GLY A 182 7.67 -5.67 -5.43
N ASP A 183 7.65 -4.58 -4.67
CA ASP A 183 6.96 -3.34 -5.07
C ASP A 183 7.81 -2.57 -6.09
N PHE A 184 7.16 -1.90 -7.02
CA PHE A 184 7.80 -1.15 -8.10
C PHE A 184 6.87 -0.03 -8.58
N THR A 185 7.35 0.82 -9.48
CA THR A 185 6.57 1.93 -10.03
C THR A 185 6.42 1.79 -11.53
N PHE A 186 5.21 1.98 -12.03
CA PHE A 186 4.98 2.06 -13.47
C PHE A 186 5.27 3.47 -13.99
N ILE A 187 5.82 3.56 -15.20
CA ILE A 187 5.88 4.81 -15.96
C ILE A 187 4.68 4.84 -16.91
N VAL A 188 3.67 5.63 -16.56
CA VAL A 188 2.53 5.90 -17.45
C VAL A 188 2.85 7.16 -18.26
N PRO A 189 3.06 7.06 -19.58
CA PRO A 189 3.43 8.22 -20.40
C PRO A 189 2.29 9.26 -20.44
N PRO A 190 2.62 10.53 -20.74
CA PRO A 190 1.58 11.52 -21.05
C PRO A 190 0.84 11.11 -22.33
N HIS A 191 -0.33 11.72 -22.55
CA HIS A 191 -1.16 11.49 -23.73
C HIS A 191 -1.71 10.07 -23.89
N LEU A 192 -1.85 9.33 -22.80
CA LEU A 192 -2.67 8.13 -22.78
C LEU A 192 -4.09 8.50 -23.23
N GLN A 193 -4.58 7.83 -24.26
CA GLN A 193 -5.88 8.05 -24.85
C GLN A 193 -6.84 6.96 -24.42
N ARG A 194 -8.04 7.36 -24.02
CA ARG A 194 -9.13 6.47 -23.64
C ARG A 194 -10.36 6.86 -24.44
N ALA A 195 -10.84 5.95 -25.27
CA ALA A 195 -12.04 6.13 -26.08
C ALA A 195 -13.18 5.31 -25.49
N MET A 196 -14.35 5.92 -25.31
CA MET A 196 -15.57 5.26 -24.85
C MET A 196 -16.67 5.43 -25.89
N THR A 197 -17.29 4.33 -26.29
CA THR A 197 -18.42 4.32 -27.23
C THR A 197 -19.70 3.98 -26.47
N PHE A 198 -20.70 4.85 -26.52
CA PHE A 198 -22.02 4.66 -25.92
C PHE A 198 -23.10 4.53 -26.99
N ASP A 199 -24.16 3.79 -26.68
CA ASP A 199 -25.34 3.63 -27.52
C ASP A 199 -26.63 3.86 -26.71
N LYS A 200 -27.43 4.83 -27.13
CA LYS A 200 -28.74 5.17 -26.52
C LYS A 200 -29.70 3.98 -26.52
N ASN A 201 -29.61 3.09 -27.51
CA ASN A 201 -30.46 1.90 -27.60
C ASN A 201 -30.08 0.82 -26.57
N LYS A 202 -28.88 0.88 -25.98
CA LYS A 202 -28.38 -0.11 -25.00
C LYS A 202 -28.45 0.39 -23.56
N GLN A 203 -29.38 1.31 -23.27
CA GLN A 203 -29.49 1.92 -21.96
C GLN A 203 -30.05 0.95 -20.90
N ASP A 204 -30.95 0.07 -21.31
CA ASP A 204 -31.56 -0.93 -20.44
C ASP A 204 -30.61 -2.12 -20.25
N ASN A 205 -30.51 -2.61 -19.01
CA ASN A 205 -29.64 -3.73 -18.57
C ASN A 205 -28.12 -3.56 -18.73
N ASN A 206 -27.61 -2.37 -19.10
CA ASN A 206 -26.17 -2.12 -19.10
C ASN A 206 -25.67 -1.68 -17.72
N PRO A 207 -24.70 -2.40 -17.11
CA PRO A 207 -24.15 -2.04 -15.79
C PRO A 207 -23.38 -0.71 -15.81
N ILE A 208 -22.89 -0.27 -16.98
CA ILE A 208 -22.16 1.00 -17.14
C ILE A 208 -22.92 1.86 -18.15
N LYS A 209 -23.60 2.89 -17.65
CA LYS A 209 -24.39 3.80 -18.49
C LYS A 209 -24.07 5.26 -18.24
N HIS A 210 -24.10 6.04 -19.30
CA HIS A 210 -24.11 7.49 -19.25
C HIS A 210 -25.56 7.98 -19.26
N LYS A 211 -25.91 8.92 -18.37
CA LYS A 211 -27.28 9.44 -18.25
C LYS A 211 -27.84 9.98 -19.56
N GLU A 212 -26.98 10.56 -20.39
CA GLU A 212 -27.35 11.22 -21.65
C GLU A 212 -27.10 10.38 -22.91
N TYR A 213 -26.15 9.44 -22.86
CA TYR A 213 -25.63 8.77 -24.07
C TYR A 213 -25.91 7.27 -24.13
N GLY A 214 -26.59 6.71 -23.12
CA GLY A 214 -26.98 5.31 -23.08
C GLY A 214 -25.93 4.39 -22.46
N GLY A 215 -25.96 3.11 -22.84
CA GLY A 215 -25.07 2.08 -22.30
C GLY A 215 -23.70 2.10 -22.95
N LEU A 216 -22.65 1.81 -22.17
CA LEU A 216 -21.29 1.62 -22.68
C LEU A 216 -21.25 0.38 -23.57
N VAL A 217 -20.85 0.56 -24.82
CA VAL A 217 -20.66 -0.51 -25.81
C VAL A 217 -19.23 -1.02 -25.80
N GLU A 218 -18.29 -0.09 -25.75
CA GLU A 218 -16.88 -0.39 -25.91
C GLU A 218 -16.04 0.66 -25.18
N GLU A 219 -14.92 0.21 -24.62
CA GLU A 219 -13.90 1.07 -24.05
C GLU A 219 -12.53 0.61 -24.54
N LEU A 220 -11.79 1.54 -25.16
CA LEU A 220 -10.48 1.32 -25.73
C LEU A 220 -9.45 2.23 -25.05
N ILE A 221 -8.23 1.74 -24.91
CA ILE A 221 -7.08 2.51 -24.40
C ILE A 221 -5.87 2.37 -25.32
N THR A 222 -5.07 3.43 -25.42
CA THR A 222 -3.79 3.41 -26.11
C THR A 222 -2.86 4.51 -25.61
N TRP A 223 -1.55 4.27 -25.61
CA TRP A 223 -0.53 5.33 -25.47
C TRP A 223 0.33 5.50 -26.73
N ASP A 224 0.27 4.55 -27.67
CA ASP A 224 0.92 4.61 -28.98
C ASP A 224 -0.19 4.42 -30.02
N VAL A 225 -0.51 5.50 -30.76
CA VAL A 225 -1.64 5.65 -31.71
C VAL A 225 -1.80 4.45 -32.67
N LYS A 226 -0.75 3.63 -32.82
CA LYS A 226 -0.72 2.41 -33.63
C LYS A 226 -1.51 1.23 -33.08
N LYS A 227 -1.82 1.15 -31.77
CA LYS A 227 -2.52 -0.02 -31.20
C LYS A 227 -3.54 0.34 -30.13
N LEU A 228 -4.78 -0.09 -30.35
CA LEU A 228 -5.91 0.06 -29.43
C LEU A 228 -6.12 -1.24 -28.66
N TYR A 229 -6.33 -1.12 -27.35
CA TYR A 229 -6.61 -2.25 -26.47
C TYR A 229 -8.00 -2.12 -25.87
N GLN A 230 -8.82 -3.14 -26.03
CA GLN A 230 -10.11 -3.19 -25.33
C GLN A 230 -9.89 -3.44 -23.83
N ILE A 231 -10.60 -2.67 -23.02
CA ILE A 231 -10.56 -2.79 -21.56
C ILE A 231 -11.92 -3.07 -20.96
N ASN A 232 -11.91 -3.82 -19.86
CA ASN A 232 -13.11 -4.18 -19.12
C ASN A 232 -13.45 -3.15 -18.03
N SER A 233 -14.55 -3.37 -17.31
CA SER A 233 -15.03 -2.47 -16.26
C SER A 233 -14.04 -2.24 -15.12
N ASN A 234 -13.24 -3.26 -14.77
CA ASN A 234 -12.33 -3.20 -13.63
C ASN A 234 -11.03 -2.50 -13.99
N GLU A 235 -10.54 -2.72 -15.21
CA GLU A 235 -9.43 -1.97 -15.80
C GLU A 235 -9.80 -0.48 -15.98
N SER A 236 -11.02 -0.21 -16.46
CA SER A 236 -11.60 1.14 -16.53
C SER A 236 -11.68 1.80 -15.14
N MET A 237 -12.13 1.05 -14.13
CA MET A 237 -12.18 1.51 -12.75
C MET A 237 -10.79 1.83 -12.19
N LEU A 238 -9.79 1.00 -12.47
CA LEU A 238 -8.39 1.22 -12.10
C LEU A 238 -7.89 2.55 -12.66
N LEU A 239 -8.01 2.79 -13.97
CA LEU A 239 -7.59 4.05 -14.60
C LEU A 239 -8.24 5.27 -13.94
N ARG A 240 -9.56 5.20 -13.72
CA ARG A 240 -10.34 6.28 -13.08
C ARG A 240 -10.06 6.44 -11.58
N SER A 241 -9.38 5.47 -10.96
CA SER A 241 -9.07 5.52 -9.53
C SER A 241 -7.86 6.43 -9.25
N PHE A 242 -6.96 6.63 -10.22
CA PHE A 242 -5.74 7.42 -10.00
C PHE A 242 -5.44 8.45 -11.09
N MET A 243 -5.92 8.26 -12.32
CA MET A 243 -5.68 9.21 -13.41
C MET A 243 -6.78 10.26 -13.49
N ASN A 244 -6.37 11.50 -13.77
CA ASN A 244 -7.29 12.53 -14.20
C ASN A 244 -7.14 12.70 -15.72
N MET A 245 -8.16 12.29 -16.48
CA MET A 245 -8.15 12.42 -17.94
C MET A 245 -9.13 13.50 -18.37
N GLY A 246 -8.62 14.51 -19.09
CA GLY A 246 -9.44 15.57 -19.65
C GLY A 246 -10.29 15.04 -20.80
N ARG A 247 -11.56 15.45 -20.86
CA ARG A 247 -12.41 15.17 -22.02
C ARG A 247 -11.92 16.04 -23.19
N ASN A 248 -11.52 15.41 -24.29
CA ASN A 248 -10.96 16.10 -25.45
C ASN A 248 -11.99 16.26 -26.59
N LYS A 249 -12.70 15.17 -26.93
CA LYS A 249 -13.63 15.16 -28.06
C LYS A 249 -14.89 14.36 -27.75
N ILE A 250 -16.03 14.83 -28.27
CA ILE A 250 -17.29 14.07 -28.34
C ILE A 250 -17.72 14.07 -29.80
N GLU A 251 -18.00 12.90 -30.34
CA GLU A 251 -18.60 12.71 -31.66
C GLU A 251 -19.93 12.00 -31.48
N GLN A 252 -20.99 12.53 -32.09
CA GLN A 252 -22.32 11.92 -32.05
C GLN A 252 -22.77 11.63 -33.47
N GLU A 253 -23.18 10.39 -33.70
CA GLU A 253 -23.72 9.93 -34.97
C GLU A 253 -24.96 9.07 -34.68
N GLY A 254 -26.13 9.67 -34.86
CA GLY A 254 -27.41 9.06 -34.49
C GLY A 254 -27.48 8.70 -33.00
N ASN A 255 -27.57 7.41 -32.69
CA ASN A 255 -27.65 6.90 -31.32
C ASN A 255 -26.29 6.59 -30.70
N ILE A 256 -25.21 6.65 -31.48
CA ILE A 256 -23.85 6.36 -31.04
C ILE A 256 -23.16 7.64 -30.62
N THR A 257 -22.55 7.62 -29.44
CA THR A 257 -21.69 8.71 -28.95
C THR A 257 -20.31 8.17 -28.65
N LYS A 258 -19.27 8.72 -29.28
CA LYS A 258 -17.87 8.43 -28.98
C LYS A 258 -17.28 9.57 -28.16
N MET A 259 -16.63 9.23 -27.06
CA MET A 259 -15.90 10.17 -26.21
C MET A 259 -14.43 9.84 -26.17
N LEU A 260 -13.59 10.84 -26.41
CA LEU A 260 -12.15 10.73 -26.27
C LEU A 260 -11.68 11.48 -25.02
N TYR A 261 -10.92 10.79 -24.19
CA TYR A 261 -10.23 11.33 -23.02
C TYR A 261 -8.73 11.20 -23.23
N ILE A 262 -7.96 12.21 -22.83
CA ILE A 262 -6.51 12.23 -22.97
C ILE A 262 -5.90 12.64 -21.63
N SER A 263 -4.86 11.93 -21.18
CA SER A 263 -4.06 12.39 -20.04
C SER A 263 -3.12 13.52 -20.45
N SER A 264 -3.01 14.55 -19.62
CA SER A 264 -2.09 15.67 -19.83
C SER A 264 -0.71 15.45 -19.20
N GLU A 265 -0.63 14.56 -18.22
CA GLU A 265 0.55 14.39 -17.36
C GLU A 265 1.08 12.96 -17.44
N GLN A 266 2.38 12.84 -17.12
CA GLN A 266 3.00 11.56 -16.81
C GLN A 266 2.61 11.14 -15.39
N TYR A 267 2.33 9.86 -15.19
CA TYR A 267 2.06 9.31 -13.86
C TYR A 267 3.12 8.27 -13.49
N LEU A 268 3.52 8.29 -12.21
CA LEU A 268 4.46 7.35 -11.62
C LEU A 268 3.81 6.58 -10.46
N PRO A 269 2.74 5.81 -10.69
CA PRO A 269 2.07 5.11 -9.60
C PRO A 269 2.86 3.89 -9.15
N LYS A 270 3.13 3.81 -7.83
CA LYS A 270 3.60 2.57 -7.19
C LYS A 270 2.56 1.46 -7.38
N PHE A 271 3.03 0.22 -7.48
CA PHE A 271 2.18 -0.96 -7.65
C PHE A 271 1.21 -1.12 -6.47
N THR A 272 1.72 -1.03 -5.24
CA THR A 272 0.89 -1.04 -4.02
C THR A 272 -0.13 0.10 -3.97
N TYR A 273 0.22 1.29 -4.47
CA TYR A 273 -0.71 2.42 -4.58
C TYR A 273 -1.89 2.08 -5.51
N LEU A 274 -1.64 1.47 -6.68
CA LEU A 274 -2.70 1.09 -7.61
C LEU A 274 -3.68 0.09 -7.00
N ILE A 275 -3.19 -0.89 -6.23
CA ILE A 275 -4.01 -1.85 -5.50
C ILE A 275 -4.93 -1.12 -4.51
N ILE A 276 -4.38 -0.22 -3.69
CA ILE A 276 -5.15 0.58 -2.70
C ILE A 276 -6.23 1.39 -3.40
N ARG A 277 -5.88 2.08 -4.49
CA ARG A 277 -6.81 2.94 -5.23
C ARG A 277 -7.93 2.13 -5.85
N LEU A 278 -7.63 0.96 -6.41
CA LEU A 278 -8.63 0.09 -7.00
C LEU A 278 -9.61 -0.44 -5.95
N LEU A 279 -9.11 -1.02 -4.86
CA LEU A 279 -9.95 -1.55 -3.78
C LEU A 279 -10.81 -0.45 -3.15
N SER A 280 -10.22 0.72 -2.88
CA SER A 280 -10.96 1.87 -2.35
C SER A 280 -12.05 2.35 -3.32
N LYS A 281 -11.78 2.35 -4.63
CA LYS A 281 -12.75 2.76 -5.65
C LYS A 281 -13.89 1.76 -5.79
N ALA A 282 -13.60 0.48 -5.68
CA ALA A 282 -14.56 -0.62 -5.72
C ALA A 282 -15.40 -0.71 -4.44
N LYS A 283 -14.96 -0.07 -3.34
CA LYS A 283 -15.53 -0.21 -1.99
C LYS A 283 -15.47 -1.67 -1.49
N GLU A 284 -14.43 -2.38 -1.89
CA GLU A 284 -14.19 -3.75 -1.47
C GLU A 284 -13.53 -3.78 -0.10
N ASN A 285 -13.87 -4.78 0.70
CA ASN A 285 -13.19 -5.03 1.97
C ASN A 285 -11.76 -5.54 1.71
N LEU A 286 -10.85 -5.26 2.64
CA LEU A 286 -9.49 -5.79 2.58
C LEU A 286 -9.52 -7.29 2.90
N SER A 287 -9.04 -8.09 1.96
CA SER A 287 -8.85 -9.54 2.10
C SER A 287 -7.77 -10.00 1.13
N GLU A 288 -7.20 -11.18 1.37
CA GLU A 288 -6.21 -11.81 0.49
C GLU A 288 -6.76 -11.99 -0.94
N ILE A 289 -8.01 -12.46 -1.06
CA ILE A 289 -8.67 -12.69 -2.35
C ILE A 289 -8.83 -11.37 -3.11
N ASN A 290 -9.32 -10.32 -2.45
CA ASN A 290 -9.53 -9.03 -3.09
C ASN A 290 -8.21 -8.38 -3.49
N CYS A 291 -7.16 -8.49 -2.67
CA CYS A 291 -5.83 -8.00 -3.02
C CYS A 291 -5.22 -8.75 -4.22
N SER A 292 -5.33 -10.08 -4.24
CA SER A 292 -4.89 -10.92 -5.36
C SER A 292 -5.63 -10.56 -6.66
N TYR A 293 -6.95 -10.34 -6.57
CA TYR A 293 -7.75 -9.91 -7.70
C TYR A 293 -7.34 -8.53 -8.22
N ALA A 294 -7.09 -7.57 -7.32
CA ALA A 294 -6.61 -6.24 -7.67
C ALA A 294 -5.24 -6.29 -8.35
N ILE A 295 -4.31 -7.11 -7.85
CA ILE A 295 -3.01 -7.37 -8.46
C ILE A 295 -3.15 -7.87 -9.89
N GLN A 296 -4.02 -8.85 -10.12
CA GLN A 296 -4.23 -9.40 -11.45
C GLN A 296 -4.76 -8.34 -12.43
N ILE A 297 -5.67 -7.46 -11.99
CA ILE A 297 -6.18 -6.37 -12.82
C ILE A 297 -5.07 -5.38 -13.19
N VAL A 298 -4.25 -4.97 -12.21
CA VAL A 298 -3.14 -4.05 -12.45
C VAL A 298 -2.12 -4.66 -13.40
N TYR A 299 -1.73 -5.92 -13.17
CA TYR A 299 -0.77 -6.65 -14.01
C TYR A 299 -1.30 -6.83 -15.43
N ASN A 300 -2.53 -7.31 -15.60
CA ASN A 300 -3.13 -7.50 -16.91
C ASN A 300 -3.20 -6.20 -17.72
N LEU A 301 -3.55 -5.09 -17.07
CA LEU A 301 -3.66 -3.82 -17.78
C LEU A 301 -2.29 -3.23 -18.10
N PHE A 302 -1.42 -3.07 -17.11
CA PHE A 302 -0.19 -2.29 -17.28
C PHE A 302 0.98 -3.11 -17.80
N GLU A 303 1.10 -4.37 -17.41
CA GLU A 303 2.19 -5.23 -17.85
C GLU A 303 1.85 -5.97 -19.14
N GLU A 304 0.72 -6.69 -19.18
CA GLU A 304 0.38 -7.54 -20.34
C GLU A 304 -0.17 -6.74 -21.53
N LYS A 305 -1.17 -5.89 -21.29
CA LYS A 305 -1.83 -5.12 -22.37
C LYS A 305 -1.00 -3.91 -22.79
N LEU A 306 -0.75 -2.98 -21.87
CA LEU A 306 -0.10 -1.71 -22.18
C LEU A 306 1.43 -1.81 -22.27
N LYS A 307 2.04 -2.85 -21.68
CA LYS A 307 3.48 -3.07 -21.65
C LYS A 307 4.26 -1.84 -21.16
N LEU A 308 3.77 -1.23 -20.09
CA LEU A 308 4.39 -0.05 -19.50
C LEU A 308 5.74 -0.42 -18.86
N PHE A 309 6.67 0.53 -18.90
CA PHE A 309 7.95 0.37 -18.22
C PHE A 309 7.77 0.37 -16.70
N LYS A 310 8.59 -0.44 -16.04
CA LYS A 310 8.68 -0.53 -14.58
C LYS A 310 10.02 0.03 -14.12
N ILE A 311 9.99 0.78 -13.02
CA ILE A 311 11.19 1.24 -12.32
C ILE A 311 11.18 0.70 -10.90
N PHE A 312 12.35 0.29 -10.44
CA PHE A 312 12.59 -0.13 -9.07
C PHE A 312 13.35 0.99 -8.38
N TYR A 313 12.71 1.65 -7.41
CA TYR A 313 13.35 2.71 -6.66
C TYR A 313 14.43 2.12 -5.74
N MET A 314 15.63 2.68 -5.84
CA MET A 314 16.74 2.37 -4.93
C MET A 314 16.87 3.46 -3.87
N PRO A 315 17.15 3.10 -2.61
CA PRO A 315 17.33 4.08 -1.56
C PRO A 315 18.55 4.95 -1.87
N LYS A 316 18.35 6.27 -1.81
CA LYS A 316 19.36 7.29 -2.12
C LYS A 316 20.48 7.32 -1.08
N THR A 317 20.15 7.15 0.19
CA THR A 317 21.13 7.07 1.27
C THR A 317 21.71 5.68 1.30
N ARG A 318 23.04 5.59 1.43
CA ARG A 318 23.73 4.34 1.72
C ARG A 318 24.19 4.37 3.16
N ASN A 319 23.61 3.46 3.93
CA ASN A 319 23.96 3.23 5.32
C ASN A 319 24.21 1.72 5.51
N ASN A 320 24.69 1.32 6.68
CA ASN A 320 25.08 -0.07 6.88
C ASN A 320 23.87 -1.02 6.81
N ALA A 321 22.71 -0.58 7.31
CA ALA A 321 21.47 -1.34 7.25
C ALA A 321 21.00 -1.58 5.80
N HIS A 322 20.95 -0.53 4.98
CA HIS A 322 20.61 -0.62 3.55
C HIS A 322 21.58 -1.54 2.81
N ASP A 323 22.90 -1.34 2.99
CA ASP A 323 23.90 -2.16 2.33
C ASP A 323 23.75 -3.64 2.71
N ALA A 324 23.49 -3.95 3.99
CA ALA A 324 23.27 -5.31 4.45
C ALA A 324 22.00 -5.93 3.86
N ILE A 325 20.88 -5.22 3.93
CA ILE A 325 19.58 -5.68 3.42
C ILE A 325 19.64 -5.89 1.90
N MET A 326 20.16 -4.91 1.14
CA MET A 326 20.23 -4.99 -0.31
C MET A 326 21.16 -6.10 -0.78
N LYS A 327 22.32 -6.29 -0.11
CA LYS A 327 23.22 -7.40 -0.42
C LYS A 327 22.57 -8.76 -0.15
N GLN A 328 21.82 -8.88 0.94
CA GLN A 328 21.15 -10.13 1.27
C GLN A 328 19.98 -10.42 0.32
N ALA A 329 19.16 -9.41 0.00
CA ALA A 329 18.01 -9.56 -0.89
C ALA A 329 18.43 -9.84 -2.34
N PHE A 330 19.45 -9.15 -2.85
CA PHE A 330 19.77 -9.08 -4.29
C PHE A 330 21.18 -9.54 -4.66
N ALA A 331 21.83 -10.37 -3.83
CA ALA A 331 23.15 -10.93 -4.13
C ALA A 331 23.23 -11.47 -5.56
N GLU A 332 24.30 -11.10 -6.29
CA GLU A 332 24.58 -11.60 -7.64
C GLU A 332 23.49 -11.24 -8.67
N THR A 333 22.84 -10.08 -8.53
CA THR A 333 21.88 -9.56 -9.50
C THR A 333 22.24 -8.15 -9.95
N ASP A 334 21.78 -7.78 -11.16
CA ASP A 334 21.91 -6.43 -11.70
C ASP A 334 21.29 -5.36 -10.79
N VAL A 335 20.29 -5.73 -9.97
CA VAL A 335 19.64 -4.84 -9.00
C VAL A 335 20.65 -4.35 -7.96
N LEU A 336 21.49 -5.27 -7.44
CA LEU A 336 22.54 -4.92 -6.50
C LEU A 336 23.64 -4.09 -7.18
N ASP A 337 24.00 -4.43 -8.41
CA ASP A 337 25.00 -3.67 -9.16
C ASP A 337 24.56 -2.22 -9.40
N VAL A 338 23.30 -2.02 -9.80
CA VAL A 338 22.68 -0.69 -9.93
C VAL A 338 22.74 0.05 -8.59
N TYR A 339 22.33 -0.58 -7.49
CA TYR A 339 22.39 0.00 -6.15
C TYR A 339 23.82 0.42 -5.75
N LEU A 340 24.83 -0.40 -6.07
CA LEU A 340 26.23 -0.14 -5.73
C LEU A 340 26.90 0.92 -6.62
N SER A 341 26.51 0.99 -7.90
CA SER A 341 27.17 1.79 -8.95
C SER A 341 27.00 3.31 -8.84
N LYS A 342 26.14 3.82 -7.95
CA LYS A 342 25.75 5.25 -7.84
C LYS A 342 25.28 5.89 -9.16
N SER A 343 25.01 5.10 -10.19
CA SER A 343 24.79 5.59 -11.55
C SER A 343 23.29 5.71 -11.84
N ILE A 344 22.81 6.95 -11.69
CA ILE A 344 21.55 7.51 -12.22
C ILE A 344 20.26 6.87 -11.66
N ASN A 345 19.70 7.50 -10.61
CA ASN A 345 18.26 7.49 -10.38
C ASN A 345 17.61 8.22 -11.57
N ILE A 346 16.97 7.49 -12.49
CA ILE A 346 16.06 8.06 -13.49
C ILE A 346 14.67 8.17 -12.89
#